data_AF-A0A6A6A4X0-F1
#
_entry.id   AF-A0A6A6A4X0-F1
#
_cell.length_a   1.000
_cell.length_b   1.000
_cell.length_c   1.000
_cell.angle_alpha   90.00
_cell.angle_beta   90.00
_cell.angle_gamma   90.00
#
_symmetry.space_group_name_H-M   'P 1'
#
loop_
_entity.id
_entity.type
_entity.pdbx_description
1 polymer ?
#
loop_
_entity_poly.entity_id
_entity_poly.type
_entity_poly.pdbx_seq_one_letter_code
_entity_poly.pdbx_strand_id
1 'polypeptide(L)'
;MSITRTSLATVLYSMLSILHLSTLAAAYAVPPSKAPSQSPFSTNNMCTFTLFHKQLCSSFTQTQKNYIQINTIYDHTNDITVDVALHRPKEAFNSYTEVSPKSVFAIEGLLDNTSLIVKGEDGKDEVTFEYAAWKWSSEDRNGDAWCDVSVWDARWETCGDEGSVNPRQRMMQCAFPCDVVAEEDETRIELV
;
A
#
# COMPACT_ATOMS: atom_id res chain seq x y z
N MET A 1 35.74 -20.66 -73.49
CA MET A 1 37.18 -20.43 -73.25
C MET A 1 37.55 -19.14 -73.98
N SER A 2 37.50 -18.01 -73.26
CA SER A 2 38.01 -16.70 -73.71
C SER A 2 38.44 -15.93 -72.47
N ILE A 3 39.70 -15.53 -72.46
CA ILE A 3 40.40 -14.74 -71.44
C ILE A 3 40.42 -13.28 -71.92
N THR A 4 40.67 -12.36 -70.97
CA THR A 4 41.03 -10.93 -71.05
C THR A 4 39.90 -10.00 -70.59
N ARG A 5 40.13 -8.96 -69.78
CA ARG A 5 41.36 -8.22 -69.43
C ARG A 5 41.16 -7.52 -68.08
N THR A 6 42.24 -7.44 -67.32
CA THR A 6 42.43 -6.60 -66.13
C THR A 6 42.27 -5.11 -66.43
N SER A 7 41.71 -4.35 -65.49
CA SER A 7 42.08 -2.94 -65.29
C SER A 7 41.94 -2.58 -63.80
N LEU A 8 43.08 -2.30 -63.18
CA LEU A 8 43.23 -1.68 -61.87
C LEU A 8 43.14 -0.16 -62.07
N ALA A 9 42.24 0.51 -61.36
CA ALA A 9 42.33 1.95 -61.15
C ALA A 9 41.80 2.31 -59.76
N THR A 10 42.78 2.58 -58.90
CA THR A 10 42.76 3.22 -57.59
C THR A 10 41.99 4.54 -57.60
N VAL A 11 41.07 4.78 -56.66
CA VAL A 11 40.91 6.11 -56.01
C VAL A 11 40.37 5.91 -54.59
N LEU A 12 41.22 6.21 -53.61
CA LEU A 12 40.86 6.47 -52.21
C LEU A 12 40.02 7.75 -52.12
N TYR A 13 38.86 7.71 -51.45
CA TYR A 13 38.28 8.93 -50.87
C TYR A 13 37.74 8.65 -49.47
N SER A 14 38.43 9.31 -48.53
CA SER A 14 38.06 9.59 -47.15
C SER A 14 36.80 10.47 -47.10
N MET A 15 35.86 10.13 -46.22
CA MET A 15 35.00 11.03 -45.42
C MET A 15 34.19 10.11 -44.47
N LEU A 16 34.69 9.79 -43.27
CA LEU A 16 34.43 10.53 -42.02
C LEU A 16 32.95 10.93 -41.80
N SER A 17 32.02 9.97 -41.83
CA SER A 17 30.66 10.17 -41.27
C SER A 17 30.68 9.92 -39.77
N ILE A 18 31.03 10.94 -38.99
CA ILE A 18 30.82 10.94 -37.54
C ILE A 18 29.33 11.14 -37.28
N LEU A 19 28.60 10.02 -37.17
CA LEU A 19 27.23 10.00 -36.66
C LEU A 19 27.23 10.51 -35.22
N HIS A 20 26.94 11.80 -35.04
CA HIS A 20 26.65 12.37 -33.74
C HIS A 20 25.23 11.93 -33.36
N LEU A 21 25.15 10.87 -32.55
CA LEU A 21 23.94 10.49 -31.82
C LEU A 21 23.68 11.57 -30.75
N SER A 22 22.96 12.63 -31.11
CA SER A 22 22.40 13.56 -30.15
C SER A 22 21.19 12.90 -29.47
N THR A 23 21.41 12.17 -28.39
CA THR A 23 20.36 11.70 -27.50
C THR A 23 19.78 12.90 -26.74
N LEU A 24 18.63 13.40 -27.21
CA LEU A 24 17.76 14.27 -26.42
C LEU A 24 17.15 13.41 -25.30
N ALA A 25 17.77 13.45 -24.12
CA ALA A 25 17.13 13.01 -22.89
C ALA A 25 16.02 14.04 -22.57
N ALA A 26 14.80 13.76 -23.02
CA ALA A 26 13.63 14.44 -22.51
C ALA A 26 13.46 14.03 -21.05
N ALA A 27 13.93 14.88 -20.14
CA ALA A 27 13.61 14.76 -18.72
C ALA A 27 12.10 14.99 -18.59
N TYR A 28 11.33 13.90 -18.51
CA TYR A 28 9.94 13.97 -18.11
C TYR A 28 9.92 14.55 -16.70
N ALA A 29 9.49 15.81 -16.58
CA ALA A 29 9.18 16.41 -15.30
C ALA A 29 8.08 15.55 -14.66
N VAL A 30 8.48 14.75 -13.67
CA VAL A 30 7.53 14.03 -12.82
C VAL A 30 6.65 15.11 -12.20
N PRO A 31 5.32 15.10 -12.44
CA PRO A 31 4.44 16.06 -11.79
C PRO A 31 4.67 15.94 -10.27
N PRO A 32 4.72 17.05 -9.53
CA PRO A 32 4.91 17.00 -8.10
C PRO A 32 3.87 16.05 -7.52
N SER A 33 4.33 14.96 -6.93
CA SER A 33 3.50 14.06 -6.16
C SER A 33 2.78 14.94 -5.14
N LYS A 34 1.46 15.10 -5.29
CA LYS A 34 0.67 15.84 -4.31
C LYS A 34 0.97 15.21 -2.97
N ALA A 35 1.62 15.96 -2.08
CA ALA A 35 1.83 15.52 -0.72
C ALA A 35 0.45 15.11 -0.16
N PRO A 36 0.36 14.04 0.64
CA PRO A 36 -0.89 13.67 1.29
C PRO A 36 -1.44 14.93 1.97
N SER A 37 -2.68 15.26 1.64
CA SER A 37 -3.40 16.37 2.26
C SER A 37 -3.38 16.11 3.76
N GLN A 38 -2.62 16.90 4.52
CA GLN A 38 -2.65 16.82 5.98
C GLN A 38 -4.11 17.05 6.39
N SER A 39 -4.75 16.00 6.91
CA SER A 39 -6.12 16.12 7.37
C SER A 39 -6.14 17.16 8.52
N PRO A 40 -7.17 18.01 8.61
CA PRO A 40 -7.22 19.09 9.62
C PRO A 40 -7.44 18.58 11.05
N PHE A 41 -7.31 17.28 11.30
CA PHE A 41 -7.60 16.64 12.59
C PHE A 41 -6.32 16.52 13.41
N SER A 42 -6.36 17.04 14.63
CA SER A 42 -5.28 16.85 15.61
C SER A 42 -5.09 15.37 15.88
N THR A 43 -3.87 14.86 15.70
CA THR A 43 -3.55 13.45 15.91
C THR A 43 -3.12 13.14 17.34
N ASN A 44 -2.99 14.14 18.21
CA ASN A 44 -2.33 14.01 19.53
C ASN A 44 -2.91 12.92 20.46
N ASN A 45 -4.15 12.46 20.24
CA ASN A 45 -4.80 11.40 21.03
C ASN A 45 -5.30 10.24 20.13
N MET A 46 -4.62 10.01 19.00
CA MET A 46 -5.06 9.06 17.98
C MET A 46 -3.98 8.03 17.74
N CYS A 47 -4.44 6.85 17.35
CA CYS A 47 -3.62 5.83 16.73
C CYS A 47 -3.86 5.89 15.23
N THR A 48 -2.78 5.94 14.45
CA THR A 48 -2.83 6.11 13.00
C THR A 48 -2.09 4.98 12.31
N PHE A 49 -2.56 4.61 11.13
CA PHE A 49 -1.89 3.63 10.29
C PHE A 49 -2.16 3.88 8.81
N THR A 50 -1.25 3.39 7.99
CA THR A 50 -1.45 3.31 6.54
C THR A 50 -1.85 1.89 6.18
N LEU A 51 -2.97 1.76 5.47
CA LEU A 51 -3.44 0.51 4.89
C LEU A 51 -3.30 0.57 3.38
N PHE A 52 -2.62 -0.41 2.79
CA PHE A 52 -2.69 -0.64 1.34
C PHE A 52 -3.78 -1.67 1.06
N HIS A 53 -4.79 -1.25 0.31
CA HIS A 53 -5.90 -2.12 -0.09
C HIS A 53 -5.71 -2.50 -1.54
N LYS A 54 -5.52 -3.79 -1.79
CA LYS A 54 -5.46 -4.40 -3.10
C LYS A 54 -6.70 -5.25 -3.30
N GLN A 55 -7.30 -5.14 -4.47
CA GLN A 55 -8.33 -6.07 -4.88
C GLN A 55 -7.84 -6.89 -6.06
N LEU A 56 -8.27 -8.15 -6.09
CA LEU A 56 -8.15 -9.01 -7.26
C LEU A 56 -9.57 -9.40 -7.69
N CYS A 57 -9.93 -9.17 -8.95
CA CYS A 57 -11.16 -9.75 -9.47
C CYS A 57 -10.89 -11.00 -10.32
N SER A 58 -11.64 -12.06 -10.03
CA SER A 58 -11.61 -13.32 -10.79
C SER A 58 -12.64 -13.29 -11.91
N SER A 59 -12.21 -13.50 -13.15
CA SER A 59 -13.11 -13.62 -14.31
C SER A 59 -14.11 -14.78 -14.16
N PHE A 60 -13.73 -15.84 -13.44
CA PHE A 60 -14.56 -17.06 -13.29
C PHE A 60 -15.73 -16.87 -12.32
N THR A 61 -15.47 -16.21 -11.19
CA THR A 61 -16.49 -16.01 -10.15
C THR A 61 -17.16 -14.64 -10.27
N GLN A 62 -16.60 -13.73 -11.07
CA GLN A 62 -17.05 -12.33 -11.18
C GLN A 62 -17.14 -11.66 -9.80
N THR A 63 -16.22 -12.02 -8.90
CA THR A 63 -16.20 -11.54 -7.51
C THR A 63 -14.85 -10.93 -7.20
N GLN A 64 -14.87 -9.72 -6.62
CA GLN A 64 -13.68 -9.07 -6.08
C GLN A 64 -13.32 -9.70 -4.74
N LYS A 65 -12.03 -10.00 -4.58
CA LYS A 65 -11.42 -10.38 -3.31
C LYS A 65 -10.58 -9.23 -2.77
N ASN A 66 -10.74 -8.94 -1.48
CA ASN A 66 -10.04 -7.86 -0.79
C ASN A 66 -8.78 -8.39 -0.13
N TYR A 67 -7.69 -7.65 -0.28
CA TYR A 67 -6.40 -7.96 0.30
C TYR A 67 -5.81 -6.70 0.92
N ILE A 68 -5.31 -6.80 2.14
CA ILE A 68 -4.79 -5.64 2.86
C ILE A 68 -3.35 -5.84 3.31
N GLN A 69 -2.65 -4.74 3.48
CA GLN A 69 -1.35 -4.71 4.13
C GLN A 69 -1.30 -3.52 5.09
N ILE A 70 -0.91 -3.82 6.33
CA ILE A 70 -0.61 -2.84 7.39
C ILE A 70 0.73 -3.28 7.96
N ASN A 71 1.72 -2.38 7.93
CA ASN A 71 3.07 -2.67 8.44
C ASN A 71 3.30 -2.04 9.81
N THR A 72 2.66 -0.90 10.09
CA THR A 72 2.96 -0.11 11.29
C THR A 72 1.71 0.60 11.76
N ILE A 73 1.54 0.67 13.08
CA ILE A 73 0.58 1.56 13.75
C ILE A 73 1.42 2.53 14.59
N TYR A 74 1.09 3.82 14.49
CA TYR A 74 1.70 4.85 15.33
C TYR A 74 0.66 5.37 16.31
N ASP A 75 0.96 5.22 17.59
CA ASP A 75 0.23 5.75 18.72
C ASP A 75 0.81 7.11 19.08
N HIS A 76 0.10 8.17 18.69
CA HIS A 76 0.51 9.54 18.99
C HIS A 76 0.29 9.91 20.44
N THR A 77 -0.59 9.20 21.16
CA THR A 77 -0.93 9.47 22.56
C THR A 77 0.24 9.13 23.47
N ASN A 78 0.87 7.97 23.23
CA ASN A 78 1.97 7.46 24.05
C ASN A 78 3.35 7.56 23.36
N ASP A 79 3.42 8.11 22.15
CA ASP A 79 4.61 8.16 21.29
C ASP A 79 5.21 6.77 21.01
N ILE A 80 4.34 5.79 20.75
CA ILE A 80 4.72 4.39 20.51
C ILE A 80 4.53 4.03 19.04
N THR A 81 5.51 3.33 18.48
CA THR A 81 5.38 2.73 17.14
C THR A 81 5.27 1.21 17.28
N VAL A 82 4.13 0.65 16.86
CA VAL A 82 3.91 -0.80 16.80
C VAL A 82 4.26 -1.29 15.41
N ASP A 83 5.31 -2.12 15.32
CA ASP A 83 5.67 -2.82 14.09
C ASP A 83 4.79 -4.07 13.92
N VAL A 84 3.80 -3.96 13.05
CA VAL A 84 2.85 -5.04 12.74
C VAL A 84 3.51 -6.12 11.89
N ALA A 85 4.52 -5.78 11.08
CA ALA A 85 5.20 -6.74 10.23
C ALA A 85 5.95 -7.79 11.08
N LEU A 86 6.51 -7.39 12.23
CA LEU A 86 7.19 -8.30 13.16
C LEU A 86 6.27 -9.37 13.78
N HIS A 87 4.96 -9.17 13.76
CA HIS A 87 3.98 -10.16 14.25
C HIS A 87 3.73 -11.30 13.25
N ARG A 88 4.33 -11.24 12.05
CA ARG A 88 4.18 -12.23 10.98
C ARG A 88 5.45 -13.06 10.83
N PRO A 89 5.42 -14.21 10.13
CA PRO A 89 6.63 -14.86 9.66
C PRO A 89 7.44 -13.93 8.75
N LYS A 90 8.77 -14.05 8.72
CA LYS A 90 9.67 -13.16 7.96
C LYS A 90 9.33 -13.10 6.47
N GLU A 91 8.86 -14.21 5.92
CA GLU A 91 8.47 -14.35 4.53
C GLU A 91 7.20 -13.55 4.19
N ALA A 92 6.42 -13.16 5.22
CA ALA A 92 5.12 -12.50 5.10
C ALA A 92 5.12 -11.03 5.58
N PHE A 93 6.28 -10.46 5.97
CA PHE A 93 6.39 -9.10 6.50
C PHE A 93 5.77 -8.04 5.58
N ASN A 94 5.95 -8.18 4.26
CA ASN A 94 5.41 -7.25 3.27
C ASN A 94 4.32 -7.88 2.41
N SER A 95 3.71 -8.97 2.88
CA SER A 95 2.67 -9.66 2.14
C SER A 95 1.31 -9.04 2.40
N TYR A 96 0.48 -9.06 1.37
CA TYR A 96 -0.93 -8.79 1.50
C TYR A 96 -1.64 -10.00 2.12
N THR A 97 -2.63 -9.73 2.97
CA THR A 97 -3.49 -10.74 3.60
C THR A 97 -4.90 -10.62 3.04
N GLU A 98 -5.49 -11.72 2.59
CA GLU A 98 -6.90 -11.74 2.18
C GLU A 98 -7.80 -11.41 3.37
N VAL A 99 -8.81 -10.56 3.15
CA VAL A 99 -9.86 -10.28 4.14
C VAL A 99 -11.23 -10.47 3.50
N SER A 100 -12.12 -11.15 4.21
CA SER A 100 -13.45 -11.54 3.78
C SER A 100 -14.36 -11.71 5.00
N PRO A 101 -15.66 -12.01 4.83
CA PRO A 101 -16.55 -12.27 5.97
C PRO A 101 -16.11 -13.46 6.83
N LYS A 102 -15.29 -14.36 6.27
CA LYS A 102 -14.79 -15.58 6.93
C LYS A 102 -13.31 -15.51 7.31
N SER A 103 -12.57 -14.52 6.82
CA SER A 103 -11.15 -14.36 7.06
C SER A 103 -10.89 -12.92 7.46
N VAL A 104 -10.52 -12.72 8.72
CA VAL A 104 -10.29 -11.39 9.29
C VAL A 104 -8.80 -11.22 9.55
N PHE A 105 -8.32 -9.99 9.42
CA PHE A 105 -6.98 -9.63 9.85
C PHE A 105 -7.07 -8.99 11.22
N ALA A 106 -6.44 -9.59 12.23
CA ALA A 106 -6.42 -9.07 13.58
C ALA A 106 -4.98 -8.74 13.99
N ILE A 107 -4.79 -7.56 14.56
CA ILE A 107 -3.56 -7.19 15.27
C ILE A 107 -3.92 -7.24 16.74
N GLU A 108 -3.48 -8.31 17.39
CA GLU A 108 -3.76 -8.58 18.80
C GLU A 108 -2.76 -7.86 19.71
N GLY A 109 -3.13 -7.66 20.97
CA GLY A 109 -2.20 -7.13 21.98
C GLY A 109 -1.81 -5.66 21.78
N LEU A 110 -2.59 -4.89 21.01
CA LEU A 110 -2.42 -3.45 20.93
C LEU A 110 -2.92 -2.83 22.24
N LEU A 111 -2.15 -1.87 22.79
CA LEU A 111 -2.54 -0.91 23.84
C LEU A 111 -3.71 -1.36 24.73
N ASP A 112 -3.41 -1.81 25.94
CA ASP A 112 -4.37 -2.43 26.88
C ASP A 112 -4.95 -3.77 26.39
N ASN A 113 -4.17 -4.52 25.60
CA ASN A 113 -4.52 -5.86 25.12
C ASN A 113 -5.80 -5.90 24.24
N THR A 114 -6.14 -4.77 23.63
CA THR A 114 -7.21 -4.65 22.65
C THR A 114 -6.72 -5.10 21.28
N SER A 115 -7.63 -5.52 20.40
CA SER A 115 -7.29 -5.91 19.03
C SER A 115 -7.89 -4.94 18.01
N LEU A 116 -7.09 -4.55 17.03
CA LEU A 116 -7.60 -3.92 15.81
C LEU A 116 -7.97 -5.03 14.83
N ILE A 117 -9.26 -5.11 14.49
CA ILE A 117 -9.78 -6.11 13.55
C ILE A 117 -10.13 -5.42 12.25
N VAL A 118 -9.66 -5.96 11.14
CA VAL A 118 -9.98 -5.52 9.78
C VAL A 118 -10.68 -6.63 9.03
N LYS A 119 -11.82 -6.30 8.43
CA LYS A 119 -12.67 -7.23 7.68
C LYS A 119 -12.93 -6.69 6.29
N GLY A 120 -13.11 -7.59 5.34
CA GLY A 120 -13.60 -7.27 3.99
C GLY A 120 -14.91 -7.98 3.72
N GLU A 121 -15.60 -7.58 2.66
CA GLU A 121 -16.75 -8.31 2.15
C GLU A 121 -16.53 -8.70 0.69
N ASP A 122 -16.87 -9.94 0.35
CA ASP A 122 -16.73 -10.42 -1.02
C ASP A 122 -17.64 -9.59 -1.95
N GLY A 123 -17.07 -9.10 -3.04
CA GLY A 123 -17.83 -8.30 -4.01
C GLY A 123 -17.96 -6.81 -3.67
N LYS A 124 -17.38 -6.34 -2.56
CA LYS A 124 -17.43 -4.92 -2.16
C LYS A 124 -16.04 -4.29 -2.11
N ASP A 125 -16.03 -2.97 -2.31
CA ASP A 125 -14.84 -2.11 -2.22
C ASP A 125 -14.53 -1.67 -0.80
N GLU A 126 -15.48 -1.88 0.11
CA GLU A 126 -15.40 -1.47 1.50
C GLU A 126 -14.58 -2.46 2.33
N VAL A 127 -13.73 -1.92 3.19
CA VAL A 127 -13.14 -2.64 4.32
C VAL A 127 -13.62 -2.00 5.61
N THR A 128 -13.91 -2.83 6.60
CA THR A 128 -14.41 -2.39 7.90
C THR A 128 -13.37 -2.62 8.99
N PHE A 129 -13.43 -1.79 10.00
CA PHE A 129 -12.48 -1.73 11.10
C PHE A 129 -13.24 -1.77 12.43
N GLU A 130 -12.70 -2.52 13.39
CA GLU A 130 -13.23 -2.60 14.75
C GLU A 130 -12.06 -2.49 15.73
N TYR A 131 -12.18 -1.57 16.69
CA TYR A 131 -11.24 -1.41 17.80
C TYR A 131 -12.00 -0.97 19.06
N ALA A 132 -11.97 -1.79 20.11
CA ALA A 132 -12.78 -1.58 21.31
C ALA A 132 -14.27 -1.27 20.97
N ALA A 133 -14.75 -0.08 21.32
CA ALA A 133 -16.11 0.39 21.02
C ALA A 133 -16.25 1.04 19.62
N TRP A 134 -15.14 1.32 18.94
CA TRP A 134 -15.12 1.99 17.64
C TRP A 134 -15.34 0.99 16.51
N LYS A 135 -16.25 1.35 15.60
CA LYS A 135 -16.51 0.62 14.36
C LYS A 135 -16.68 1.60 13.22
N TRP A 136 -15.83 1.53 12.21
CA TRP A 136 -15.85 2.42 11.05
C TRP A 136 -15.45 1.65 9.80
N SER A 137 -15.44 2.30 8.64
CA SER A 137 -15.05 1.67 7.39
C SER A 137 -14.22 2.60 6.52
N SER A 138 -13.78 2.09 5.37
CA SER A 138 -13.18 2.91 4.33
C SER A 138 -14.16 3.89 3.68
N GLU A 139 -15.47 3.73 3.89
CA GLU A 139 -16.50 4.56 3.27
C GLU A 139 -17.24 5.44 4.29
N ASP A 140 -17.30 5.00 5.55
CA ASP A 140 -18.00 5.72 6.61
C ASP A 140 -17.15 5.87 7.87
N ARG A 141 -17.27 7.04 8.49
CA ARG A 141 -16.58 7.41 9.73
C ARG A 141 -17.49 7.16 10.92
N ASN A 142 -16.91 6.95 12.09
CA ASN A 142 -17.68 6.87 13.33
C ASN A 142 -17.02 7.72 14.41
N GLY A 143 -17.62 8.88 14.68
CA GLY A 143 -17.04 9.89 15.55
C GLY A 143 -15.64 10.28 15.06
N ASP A 144 -14.64 9.99 15.90
CA ASP A 144 -13.24 10.32 15.64
C ASP A 144 -12.46 9.21 14.93
N ALA A 145 -13.09 8.05 14.67
CA ALA A 145 -12.49 6.98 13.88
C ALA A 145 -12.82 7.15 12.38
N TRP A 146 -11.79 7.21 11.54
CA TRP A 146 -11.93 7.54 10.12
C TRP A 146 -10.83 6.94 9.25
N CYS A 147 -11.04 6.95 7.93
CA CYS A 147 -10.02 6.71 6.91
C CYS A 147 -10.11 7.76 5.81
N ASP A 148 -8.98 8.38 5.46
CA ASP A 148 -8.82 9.15 4.23
C ASP A 148 -8.36 8.19 3.13
N VAL A 149 -9.17 8.07 2.08
CA VAL A 149 -9.07 7.01 1.09
C VAL A 149 -8.62 7.57 -0.24
N SER A 150 -7.47 7.11 -0.72
CA SER A 150 -6.98 7.48 -2.04
C SER A 150 -7.86 6.87 -3.14
N VAL A 151 -7.79 7.47 -4.32
CA VAL A 151 -8.34 6.87 -5.53
C VAL A 151 -7.67 5.53 -5.83
N TRP A 152 -8.41 4.64 -6.48
CA TRP A 152 -7.88 3.42 -7.08
C TRP A 152 -6.89 3.76 -8.20
N ASP A 153 -5.76 3.04 -8.27
CA ASP A 153 -4.75 3.17 -9.32
C ASP A 153 -5.23 2.69 -10.71
N ALA A 154 -6.23 1.81 -10.72
CA ALA A 154 -6.89 1.29 -11.89
C ALA A 154 -8.40 1.25 -11.69
N ARG A 155 -9.15 1.49 -12.77
CA ARG A 155 -10.59 1.28 -12.80
C ARG A 155 -10.88 -0.11 -13.36
N TRP A 156 -11.90 -0.75 -12.81
CA TRP A 156 -12.49 -1.94 -13.41
C TRP A 156 -13.90 -1.62 -13.87
N GLU A 157 -14.18 -1.82 -15.15
CA GLU A 157 -15.55 -1.84 -15.66
C GLU A 157 -16.14 -3.25 -15.54
N THR A 158 -15.30 -4.27 -15.67
CA THR A 158 -15.61 -5.69 -15.44
C THR A 158 -14.38 -6.42 -14.89
N CYS A 159 -14.60 -7.58 -14.26
CA CYS A 159 -13.53 -8.54 -14.03
C CYS A 159 -13.20 -9.11 -15.41
N GLY A 160 -11.97 -8.93 -15.87
CA GLY A 160 -11.59 -9.01 -17.29
C GLY A 160 -11.91 -10.33 -17.98
N ASP A 161 -11.43 -10.49 -19.22
CA ASP A 161 -11.68 -11.69 -20.03
C ASP A 161 -11.22 -12.98 -19.33
N GLU A 162 -11.75 -14.12 -19.76
CA GLU A 162 -11.48 -15.43 -19.16
C GLU A 162 -9.99 -15.69 -18.92
N GLY A 163 -9.63 -15.97 -17.67
CA GLY A 163 -8.26 -16.26 -17.27
C GLY A 163 -7.41 -15.04 -16.91
N SER A 164 -7.96 -13.82 -17.03
CA SER A 164 -7.31 -12.61 -16.56
C SER A 164 -7.67 -12.30 -15.10
N VAL A 165 -6.67 -11.88 -14.33
CA VAL A 165 -6.88 -11.23 -13.03
C VAL A 165 -6.48 -9.79 -13.22
N ASN A 166 -7.44 -8.88 -13.14
CA ASN A 166 -7.16 -7.46 -13.11
C ASN A 166 -6.94 -7.08 -11.65
N PRO A 167 -5.74 -6.65 -11.23
CA PRO A 167 -5.52 -6.06 -9.91
C PRO A 167 -5.82 -4.56 -9.96
N ARG A 168 -6.20 -4.01 -8.80
CA ARG A 168 -6.19 -2.57 -8.52
C ARG A 168 -5.82 -2.38 -7.07
N GLN A 169 -5.30 -1.22 -6.77
CA GLN A 169 -4.79 -0.88 -5.45
C GLN A 169 -5.11 0.57 -5.10
N ARG A 170 -5.33 0.82 -3.80
CA ARG A 170 -5.41 2.15 -3.22
C ARG A 170 -4.71 2.17 -1.86
N MET A 171 -4.38 3.36 -1.41
CA MET A 171 -3.82 3.62 -0.09
C MET A 171 -4.90 4.29 0.77
N MET A 172 -4.93 3.96 2.05
CA MET A 172 -5.83 4.58 3.02
C MET A 172 -5.01 5.00 4.23
N GLN A 173 -5.21 6.23 4.70
CA GLN A 173 -4.67 6.71 5.96
C GLN A 173 -5.79 6.71 6.97
N CYS A 174 -5.69 5.84 7.97
CA CYS A 174 -6.75 5.63 8.95
C CYS A 174 -6.31 6.10 10.34
N ALA A 175 -7.28 6.51 11.13
CA ALA A 175 -7.08 6.92 12.51
C ALA A 175 -8.23 6.43 13.39
N PHE A 176 -7.94 6.15 14.65
CA PHE A 176 -8.92 5.87 15.69
C PHE A 176 -8.40 6.35 17.05
N PRO A 177 -9.29 6.70 18.01
CA PRO A 177 -8.85 7.08 19.35
C PRO A 177 -8.16 5.92 20.06
N CYS A 178 -7.05 6.21 20.73
CA CYS A 178 -6.40 5.26 21.62
C CYS A 178 -6.10 5.86 22.98
N ASP A 179 -6.13 4.98 23.98
CA ASP A 179 -6.06 5.37 25.38
C ASP A 179 -4.61 5.70 25.80
N VAL A 180 -4.51 6.55 26.83
CA VAL A 180 -3.22 6.83 27.48
C VAL A 180 -2.87 5.61 28.30
N VAL A 181 -1.72 5.00 28.02
CA VAL A 181 -1.19 3.93 28.86
C VAL A 181 -0.74 4.58 30.16
N ALA A 182 -1.44 4.32 31.25
CA ALA A 182 -0.99 4.76 32.56
C ALA A 182 0.34 4.06 32.86
N GLU A 183 1.40 4.83 33.13
CA GLU A 183 2.60 4.27 33.75
C GLU A 183 2.15 3.67 35.10
N GLU A 184 2.09 2.35 35.19
CA GLU A 184 1.92 1.70 36.49
C GLU A 184 3.13 2.10 37.34
N ASP A 185 2.89 2.98 38.32
CA ASP A 185 3.87 3.37 39.34
C ASP A 185 4.55 2.09 39.85
N GLU A 186 5.81 1.88 39.48
CA GLU A 186 6.70 0.91 40.12
C GLU A 186 6.73 1.25 41.61
N THR A 187 5.82 0.64 42.37
CA THR A 187 5.85 0.66 43.81
C THR A 187 7.10 -0.10 44.21
N ARG A 188 8.19 0.65 44.34
CA ARG A 188 9.44 0.27 44.97
C ARG A 188 9.10 -0.34 46.32
N ILE A 189 9.00 -1.67 46.36
CA ILE A 189 9.05 -2.43 47.61
C ILE A 189 10.48 -2.24 48.12
N GLU A 190 10.70 -1.22 48.94
CA GLU A 190 11.86 -1.21 49.83
C GLU A 190 11.70 -2.36 50.82
N LEU A 191 12.32 -3.49 50.49
CA LEU A 191 12.76 -4.43 51.50
C LEU A 191 14.03 -3.87 52.13
N VAL A 192 13.92 -3.43 53.38
CA VAL A 192 14.82 -3.66 54.55
C VAL A 192 14.64 -2.54 55.57
#